data_AF-D3PAZ3-F1
#
_entry.id   AF-D3PAZ3-F1
#
_cell.length_a   1.000
_cell.length_b   1.000
_cell.length_c   1.000
_cell.angle_alpha   90.00
_cell.angle_beta   90.00
_cell.angle_gamma   90.00
#
_symmetry.space_group_name_H-M   'P 1'
#
loop_
_entity.id
_entity.type
_entity.pdbx_description
1 polymer ?
#
loop_
_entity_poly.entity_id
_entity_poly.type
_entity_poly.pdbx_seq_one_letter_code
_entity_poly.pdbx_strand_id
1 'polypeptide(L)'
;MDFELDKELENIEEITNDVPTDDLESITIYLNEIIKYPTLSKEEEIELSKRIEQGDEEAKNLMINCNLKLVVSIAKKYNNRGLQLIDLINEGNIGLIKAVEKFDYRKGFKFSTYATWWIRQAIERALVNQTKMVRIPVHMNENINKVKKATEKLRRKLKREPTLFELSTECNMSLLTIQKTIDAMQQNISIDGTINEDDNSTLHDILPDPESKADPFKKIVQEKNRELIMNWIECLNENEKELIIKRFGLDGKEPETLDKIGKRLGVTRERVRQIEKRILTKLRNHLKTKNIKLEELL
;
A
#
# COMPACT_ATOMS: atom_id res chain seq x y z
N MET A 1 -22.05 -0.54 36.24
CA MET A 1 -21.54 -0.37 34.86
C MET A 1 -22.50 0.48 34.03
N ASP A 2 -23.81 0.25 34.05
CA ASP A 2 -24.77 1.11 33.29
C ASP A 2 -24.84 2.57 33.81
N PHE A 3 -24.60 2.81 35.11
CA PHE A 3 -24.62 4.15 35.71
C PHE A 3 -23.34 4.99 35.47
N GLU A 4 -22.27 4.37 34.94
CA GLU A 4 -21.01 5.07 34.64
C GLU A 4 -20.97 5.59 33.19
N LEU A 5 -21.71 4.96 32.28
CA LEU A 5 -21.69 5.31 30.85
C LEU A 5 -22.38 6.64 30.55
N ASP A 6 -23.46 6.97 31.27
CA ASP A 6 -24.13 8.28 31.13
C ASP A 6 -23.30 9.42 31.75
N LYS A 7 -22.52 9.16 32.82
CA LYS A 7 -21.62 10.16 33.41
C LYS A 7 -20.40 10.50 32.54
N GLU A 8 -19.88 9.53 31.78
CA GLU A 8 -18.75 9.76 30.87
C GLU A 8 -19.12 10.53 29.59
N LEU A 9 -20.42 10.65 29.26
CA LEU A 9 -20.91 11.39 28.09
C LEU A 9 -21.43 12.81 28.43
N GLU A 10 -21.71 13.10 29.70
CA GLU A 10 -22.08 14.46 30.15
C GLU A 10 -20.93 15.47 29.98
N ASN A 11 -19.67 15.01 29.95
CA ASN A 11 -18.52 15.84 29.60
C ASN A 11 -18.20 15.77 28.10
N ILE A 12 -19.07 16.37 27.28
CA ILE A 12 -18.79 16.60 25.85
C ILE A 12 -17.43 17.31 25.67
N GLU A 13 -17.07 18.19 26.60
CA GLU A 13 -15.78 18.91 26.65
C GLU A 13 -14.55 17.97 26.75
N GLU A 14 -14.63 16.86 27.51
CA GLU A 14 -13.54 15.87 27.58
C GLU A 14 -13.43 14.98 26.33
N ILE A 15 -14.46 14.96 25.48
CA ILE A 15 -14.44 14.21 24.21
C ILE A 15 -13.85 15.09 23.09
N THR A 16 -14.09 16.40 23.15
CA THR A 16 -13.62 17.37 22.16
C THR A 16 -12.17 17.83 22.36
N ASN A 17 -11.60 17.72 23.56
CA ASN A 17 -10.25 18.24 23.84
C ASN A 17 -9.11 17.56 23.05
N ASP A 18 -9.31 16.33 22.59
CA ASP A 18 -8.29 15.54 21.87
C ASP A 18 -8.53 15.48 20.34
N VAL A 19 -9.43 16.31 19.79
CA VAL A 19 -9.89 16.24 18.40
C VAL A 19 -9.47 17.51 17.63
N PRO A 20 -8.91 17.39 16.40
CA PRO A 20 -8.54 18.54 15.56
C PRO A 20 -9.73 19.46 15.27
N THR A 21 -9.48 20.77 15.21
CA THR A 21 -10.51 21.83 15.16
C THR A 21 -11.54 21.68 14.03
N ASP A 22 -11.14 21.14 12.88
CA ASP A 22 -12.02 21.01 11.70
C ASP A 22 -13.04 19.85 11.83
N ASP A 23 -12.71 18.80 12.59
CA ASP A 23 -13.60 17.65 12.79
C ASP A 23 -14.59 17.85 13.95
N LEU A 24 -14.31 18.81 14.84
CA LEU A 24 -15.07 19.07 16.06
C LEU A 24 -16.54 19.43 15.78
N GLU A 25 -16.81 20.24 14.76
CA GLU A 25 -18.18 20.68 14.46
C GLU A 25 -19.05 19.50 13.99
N SER A 26 -18.49 18.62 13.16
CA SER A 26 -19.20 17.43 12.69
C SER A 26 -19.50 16.44 13.83
N ILE A 27 -18.52 16.22 14.72
CA ILE A 27 -18.65 15.31 15.85
C ILE A 27 -19.64 15.86 16.87
N THR A 28 -19.61 17.16 17.16
CA THR A 28 -20.55 17.78 18.12
C THR A 28 -22.00 17.71 17.64
N ILE A 29 -22.25 17.95 16.34
CA ILE A 29 -23.59 17.76 15.76
C ILE A 29 -24.05 16.31 15.94
N TYR A 30 -23.19 15.34 15.60
CA TYR A 30 -23.50 13.91 15.76
C TYR A 30 -23.80 13.55 17.23
N LEU A 31 -22.97 14.00 18.17
CA LEU A 31 -23.16 13.75 19.59
C LEU A 31 -24.49 14.33 20.10
N ASN A 32 -24.85 15.54 19.67
CA ASN A 32 -26.12 16.17 20.03
C ASN A 32 -27.35 15.42 19.48
N GLU A 33 -27.22 14.75 18.33
CA GLU A 33 -28.30 13.92 17.79
C GLU A 33 -28.49 12.61 18.54
N ILE A 34 -27.41 11.92 18.90
CA ILE A 34 -27.50 10.62 19.59
C ILE A 34 -27.99 10.76 21.05
N ILE A 35 -27.77 11.91 21.69
CA ILE A 35 -28.24 12.19 23.06
C ILE A 35 -29.77 12.21 23.13
N LYS A 36 -30.46 12.53 22.03
CA LYS A 36 -31.93 12.60 21.98
C LYS A 36 -32.60 11.25 22.18
N TYR A 37 -31.89 10.14 21.95
CA TYR A 37 -32.44 8.79 22.09
C TYR A 37 -32.29 8.27 23.53
N PRO A 38 -33.37 7.76 24.15
CA PRO A 38 -33.31 7.22 25.49
C PRO A 38 -32.54 5.90 25.54
N THR A 39 -32.02 5.56 26.71
CA THR A 39 -31.45 4.23 26.97
C THR A 39 -32.56 3.20 27.12
N LEU A 40 -32.38 2.03 26.50
CA LEU A 40 -33.36 0.94 26.59
C LEU A 40 -33.16 0.15 27.89
N SER A 41 -34.27 -0.23 28.50
CA SER A 41 -34.33 -1.23 29.56
C SER A 41 -34.20 -2.65 28.97
N LYS A 42 -33.90 -3.62 29.84
CA LYS A 42 -33.78 -5.03 29.42
C LYS A 42 -35.08 -5.57 28.83
N GLU A 43 -36.22 -5.11 29.31
CA GLU A 43 -37.54 -5.55 28.82
C GLU A 43 -37.81 -4.99 27.42
N GLU A 44 -37.50 -3.71 27.19
CA GLU A 44 -37.60 -3.06 25.88
C GLU A 44 -36.62 -3.66 24.86
N GLU A 45 -35.39 -3.99 25.27
CA GLU A 45 -34.43 -4.71 24.41
C GLU A 45 -35.02 -6.03 23.90
N ILE A 46 -35.70 -6.79 24.77
CA ILE A 46 -36.32 -8.07 24.40
C ILE A 46 -37.51 -7.85 23.47
N GLU A 47 -38.35 -6.84 23.74
CA GLU A 47 -39.50 -6.52 22.90
C GLU A 47 -39.07 -6.11 21.49
N LEU A 48 -38.09 -5.21 21.37
CA LEU A 48 -37.54 -4.80 20.09
C LEU A 48 -36.91 -5.97 19.36
N SER A 49 -36.14 -6.82 20.05
CA SER A 49 -35.53 -8.00 19.45
C SER A 49 -36.56 -8.98 18.87
N LYS A 50 -37.72 -9.16 19.52
CA LYS A 50 -38.82 -9.99 18.99
C LYS A 50 -39.41 -9.40 17.72
N ARG A 51 -39.59 -8.07 17.66
CA ARG A 51 -40.10 -7.38 16.47
C ARG A 51 -39.08 -7.45 15.32
N ILE A 52 -37.79 -7.33 15.63
CA ILE A 52 -36.70 -7.46 14.65
C ILE A 52 -36.67 -8.87 14.04
N GLU A 53 -36.88 -9.93 14.84
CA GLU A 53 -37.02 -11.32 14.32
C GLU A 53 -38.20 -11.46 13.33
N GLN A 54 -39.23 -10.62 13.46
CA GLN A 54 -40.40 -10.59 12.57
C GLN A 54 -40.18 -9.72 11.32
N GLY A 55 -39.02 -9.08 11.17
CA GLY A 55 -38.68 -8.22 10.03
C GLY A 55 -39.10 -6.76 10.17
N ASP A 56 -39.32 -6.28 11.40
CA ASP A 56 -39.64 -4.87 11.68
C ASP A 56 -38.38 -3.98 11.61
N GLU A 57 -38.23 -3.26 10.52
CA GLU A 57 -37.11 -2.32 10.29
C GLU A 57 -37.17 -1.09 11.22
N GLU A 58 -38.35 -0.65 11.65
CA GLU A 58 -38.44 0.47 12.60
C GLU A 58 -37.90 0.08 13.97
N ALA A 59 -38.23 -1.13 14.43
CA ALA A 59 -37.68 -1.68 15.66
C ALA A 59 -36.15 -1.83 15.60
N LYS A 60 -35.62 -2.26 14.43
CA LYS A 60 -34.17 -2.35 14.18
C LYS A 60 -33.50 -0.99 14.30
N ASN A 61 -34.03 0.01 13.60
CA ASN A 61 -33.49 1.37 13.61
C ASN A 61 -33.54 1.98 15.02
N LEU A 62 -34.64 1.79 15.75
CA LEU A 62 -34.77 2.26 17.12
C LEU A 62 -33.71 1.60 18.04
N MET A 63 -33.54 0.28 17.93
CA MET A 63 -32.55 -0.46 18.71
C MET A 63 -31.11 0.00 18.40
N ILE A 64 -30.80 0.31 17.13
CA ILE A 64 -29.51 0.88 16.74
C ILE A 64 -29.33 2.28 17.37
N ASN A 65 -30.29 3.18 17.17
CA ASN A 65 -30.20 4.59 17.59
C ASN A 65 -30.02 4.73 19.10
N CYS A 66 -30.75 3.94 19.91
CA CYS A 66 -30.62 3.93 21.36
C CYS A 66 -29.24 3.45 21.85
N ASN A 67 -28.49 2.72 21.04
CA ASN A 67 -27.20 2.13 21.39
C ASN A 67 -25.99 2.84 20.74
N LEU A 68 -26.19 3.96 20.02
CA LEU A 68 -25.07 4.71 19.42
C LEU A 68 -24.09 5.27 20.46
N LYS A 69 -24.59 5.65 21.65
CA LYS A 69 -23.78 6.09 22.79
C LYS A 69 -22.73 5.05 23.20
N LEU A 70 -23.09 3.76 23.15
CA LEU A 70 -22.15 2.67 23.44
C LEU A 70 -20.99 2.63 22.44
N VAL A 71 -21.27 2.87 21.15
CA VAL A 71 -20.23 2.88 20.11
C VAL A 71 -19.20 3.96 20.38
N VAL A 72 -19.64 5.19 20.68
CA VAL A 72 -18.76 6.32 21.00
C VAL A 72 -17.85 6.01 22.19
N SER A 73 -18.42 5.44 23.27
CA SER A 73 -17.64 5.07 24.47
C SER A 73 -16.54 4.03 24.19
N ILE A 74 -16.78 3.12 23.24
CA ILE A 74 -15.80 2.12 22.83
C ILE A 74 -14.77 2.74 21.90
N ALA A 75 -15.20 3.53 20.90
CA ALA A 75 -14.36 4.16 19.90
C ALA A 75 -13.34 5.13 20.52
N LYS A 76 -13.71 5.87 21.58
CA LYS A 76 -12.81 6.80 22.30
C LYS A 76 -11.52 6.11 22.77
N LYS A 77 -11.58 4.82 23.15
CA LYS A 77 -10.40 4.03 23.60
C LYS A 77 -9.40 3.72 22.48
N TYR A 78 -9.81 3.90 21.23
CA TYR A 78 -8.99 3.66 20.03
C TYR A 78 -8.56 4.97 19.34
N ASN A 79 -8.84 6.13 19.94
CA ASN A 79 -8.41 7.42 19.41
C ASN A 79 -6.86 7.47 19.29
N ASN A 80 -6.35 8.30 18.38
CA ASN A 80 -4.92 8.48 18.13
C ASN A 80 -4.15 7.22 17.68
N ARG A 81 -4.85 6.20 17.13
CA ARG A 81 -4.24 5.00 16.54
C ARG A 81 -4.13 5.04 15.01
N GLY A 82 -4.29 6.23 14.43
CA GLY A 82 -4.08 6.50 13.01
C GLY A 82 -5.35 6.55 12.14
N LEU A 83 -6.54 6.44 12.74
CA LEU A 83 -7.80 6.82 12.11
C LEU A 83 -8.43 7.95 12.92
N GLN A 84 -9.19 8.83 12.26
CA GLN A 84 -9.95 9.87 12.94
C GLN A 84 -11.05 9.25 13.81
N LEU A 85 -11.46 9.96 14.88
CA LEU A 85 -12.49 9.47 15.78
C LEU A 85 -13.82 9.19 15.06
N ILE A 86 -14.18 10.03 14.07
CA ILE A 86 -15.41 9.86 13.29
C ILE A 86 -15.39 8.56 12.47
N ASP A 87 -14.24 8.20 11.89
CA ASP A 87 -14.07 6.95 11.16
C ASP A 87 -14.21 5.74 12.09
N LEU A 88 -13.61 5.83 13.29
CA LEU A 88 -13.73 4.78 14.31
C LEU A 88 -15.19 4.60 14.76
N ILE A 89 -15.92 5.69 14.94
CA ILE A 89 -17.36 5.66 15.27
C ILE A 89 -18.15 5.00 14.13
N ASN A 90 -17.91 5.39 12.89
CA ASN A 90 -18.61 4.84 11.73
C ASN A 90 -18.38 3.33 11.56
N GLU A 91 -17.13 2.87 11.70
CA GLU A 91 -16.80 1.45 11.67
C GLU A 91 -17.40 0.70 12.87
N GLY A 92 -17.42 1.33 14.04
CA GLY A 92 -18.12 0.83 15.22
C GLY A 92 -19.63 0.69 15.00
N ASN A 93 -20.27 1.65 14.32
CA ASN A 93 -21.69 1.63 13.97
C ASN A 93 -22.01 0.46 13.02
N ILE A 94 -21.14 0.18 12.05
CA ILE A 94 -21.25 -1.02 11.19
C ILE A 94 -21.17 -2.31 12.05
N GLY A 95 -20.32 -2.32 13.07
CA GLY A 95 -20.27 -3.40 14.06
C GLY A 95 -21.56 -3.53 14.86
N LEU A 96 -22.11 -2.43 15.34
CA LEU A 96 -23.37 -2.38 16.09
C LEU A 96 -24.55 -2.91 15.26
N ILE A 97 -24.66 -2.50 13.99
CA ILE A 97 -25.73 -2.98 13.09
C ILE A 97 -25.69 -4.52 12.99
N LYS A 98 -24.50 -5.10 12.79
CA LYS A 98 -24.31 -6.56 12.77
C LYS A 98 -24.65 -7.22 14.11
N ALA A 99 -24.40 -6.53 15.22
CA ALA A 99 -24.77 -7.01 16.53
C ALA A 99 -26.29 -7.10 16.68
N VAL A 100 -27.03 -6.06 16.25
CA VAL A 100 -28.50 -6.04 16.28
C VAL A 100 -29.08 -7.16 15.41
N GLU A 101 -28.57 -7.35 14.19
CA GLU A 101 -29.04 -8.41 13.28
C GLU A 101 -28.84 -9.83 13.80
N LYS A 102 -27.81 -10.04 14.64
CA LYS A 102 -27.43 -11.37 15.14
C LYS A 102 -27.70 -11.55 16.63
N PHE A 103 -28.38 -10.61 17.27
CA PHE A 103 -28.65 -10.69 18.70
C PHE A 103 -29.74 -11.74 18.97
N ASP A 104 -29.52 -12.54 20.01
CA ASP A 104 -30.46 -13.57 20.44
C ASP A 104 -30.89 -13.27 21.89
N TYR A 105 -32.10 -12.75 22.04
CA TYR A 105 -32.67 -12.37 23.34
C TYR A 105 -32.94 -13.59 24.24
N ARG A 106 -33.06 -14.80 23.68
CA ARG A 106 -33.38 -16.03 24.43
C ARG A 106 -32.23 -16.46 25.34
N LYS A 107 -31.01 -15.99 25.06
CA LYS A 107 -29.81 -16.25 25.88
C LYS A 107 -29.79 -15.48 27.21
N GLY A 108 -30.68 -14.49 27.40
CA GLY A 108 -30.88 -13.81 28.68
C GLY A 108 -29.78 -12.81 29.10
N PHE A 109 -28.74 -12.62 28.29
CA PHE A 109 -27.71 -11.60 28.47
C PHE A 109 -28.17 -10.23 27.97
N LYS A 110 -27.62 -9.14 28.53
CA LYS A 110 -27.88 -7.77 28.06
C LYS A 110 -27.32 -7.57 26.65
N PHE A 111 -28.01 -6.77 25.82
CA PHE A 111 -27.55 -6.46 24.47
C PHE A 111 -26.15 -5.82 24.46
N SER A 112 -25.90 -4.88 25.37
CA SER A 112 -24.60 -4.17 25.49
C SER A 112 -23.40 -5.10 25.60
N THR A 113 -23.56 -6.23 26.30
CA THR A 113 -22.49 -7.24 26.46
C THR A 113 -22.13 -7.87 25.12
N TYR A 114 -23.14 -8.19 24.31
CA TYR A 114 -22.94 -8.79 22.98
C TYR A 114 -22.46 -7.76 21.96
N ALA A 115 -23.06 -6.57 21.94
CA ALA A 115 -22.71 -5.49 21.04
C ALA A 115 -21.25 -5.04 21.20
N THR A 116 -20.74 -5.00 22.43
CA THR A 116 -19.35 -4.63 22.70
C THR A 116 -18.34 -5.48 21.90
N TRP A 117 -18.58 -6.77 21.72
CA TRP A 117 -17.69 -7.64 20.95
C TRP A 117 -17.69 -7.29 19.46
N TRP A 118 -18.86 -7.07 18.87
CA TRP A 118 -18.99 -6.72 17.46
C TRP A 118 -18.44 -5.33 17.15
N ILE A 119 -18.71 -4.34 18.01
CA ILE A 119 -18.18 -2.98 17.89
C ILE A 119 -16.66 -3.01 17.95
N ARG A 120 -16.08 -3.69 18.96
CA ARG A 120 -14.63 -3.84 19.09
C ARG A 120 -14.00 -4.50 17.87
N GLN A 121 -14.58 -5.61 17.42
CA GLN A 121 -14.07 -6.34 16.27
C GLN A 121 -14.08 -5.50 14.99
N ALA A 122 -15.16 -4.73 14.77
CA ALA A 122 -15.27 -3.87 13.60
C ALA A 122 -14.20 -2.78 13.60
N ILE A 123 -14.03 -2.08 14.74
CA ILE A 123 -13.02 -1.02 14.90
C ILE A 123 -11.60 -1.58 14.74
N GLU A 124 -11.27 -2.70 15.39
CA GLU A 124 -9.94 -3.32 15.27
C GLU A 124 -9.65 -3.80 13.84
N ARG A 125 -10.66 -4.34 13.16
CA ARG A 125 -10.55 -4.73 11.76
C ARG A 125 -10.37 -3.51 10.85
N ALA A 126 -11.04 -2.40 11.10
CA ALA A 126 -10.88 -1.17 10.33
C ALA A 126 -9.47 -0.60 10.47
N LEU A 127 -8.97 -0.47 11.71
CA LEU A 127 -7.59 -0.04 11.99
C LEU A 127 -6.56 -0.88 11.23
N VAL A 128 -6.68 -2.21 11.30
CA VAL A 128 -5.78 -3.13 10.58
C VAL A 128 -5.82 -2.93 9.05
N ASN A 129 -6.96 -2.53 8.50
CA ASN A 129 -7.18 -2.46 7.06
C ASN A 129 -6.94 -1.08 6.44
N GLN A 130 -7.13 0.00 7.20
CA GLN A 130 -7.20 1.38 6.71
C GLN A 130 -6.08 2.28 7.25
N THR A 131 -5.46 1.96 8.40
CA THR A 131 -4.44 2.83 9.01
C THR A 131 -3.15 2.95 8.18
N LYS A 132 -2.82 1.95 7.36
CA LYS A 132 -1.62 1.98 6.51
C LYS A 132 -2.01 2.40 5.10
N MET A 133 -1.30 3.41 4.56
CA MET A 133 -1.46 3.88 3.18
C MET A 133 -1.27 2.74 2.16
N VAL A 134 -0.29 1.87 2.38
CA VAL A 134 -0.16 0.61 1.65
C VAL A 134 -0.80 -0.50 2.49
N ARG A 135 -1.89 -1.07 1.99
CA ARG A 135 -2.68 -2.07 2.69
C ARG A 135 -1.86 -3.30 3.05
N ILE A 136 -1.86 -3.67 4.33
CA ILE A 136 -1.24 -4.89 4.85
C ILE A 136 -2.33 -5.94 5.13
N PRO A 137 -2.18 -7.19 4.64
CA PRO A 137 -3.12 -8.27 4.96
C PRO A 137 -3.24 -8.57 6.46
N VAL A 138 -4.41 -9.06 6.89
CA VAL A 138 -4.70 -9.33 8.31
C VAL A 138 -3.70 -10.31 8.95
N HIS A 139 -3.36 -11.40 8.26
CA HIS A 139 -2.40 -12.40 8.76
C HIS A 139 -0.98 -11.82 8.94
N MET A 140 -0.61 -10.81 8.14
CA MET A 140 0.66 -10.11 8.30
C MET A 140 0.64 -9.22 9.55
N ASN A 141 -0.50 -8.59 9.88
CA ASN A 141 -0.63 -7.81 11.11
C ASN A 141 -0.53 -8.68 12.39
N GLU A 142 -1.02 -9.92 12.35
CA GLU A 142 -0.78 -10.88 13.45
C GLU A 142 0.71 -11.19 13.62
N ASN A 143 1.43 -11.39 12.52
CA ASN A 143 2.88 -11.60 12.54
C ASN A 143 3.63 -10.37 13.06
N ILE A 144 3.24 -9.17 12.62
CA ILE A 144 3.77 -7.89 13.11
C ILE A 144 3.62 -7.80 14.63
N ASN A 145 2.43 -8.10 15.17
CA ASN A 145 2.19 -8.04 16.61
C ASN A 145 3.01 -9.09 17.39
N LYS A 146 3.19 -10.31 16.84
CA LYS A 146 4.07 -11.33 17.41
C LYS A 146 5.53 -10.86 17.43
N VAL A 147 6.01 -10.32 16.31
CA VAL A 147 7.37 -9.79 16.19
C VAL A 147 7.57 -8.62 17.17
N LYS A 148 6.64 -7.66 17.28
CA LYS A 148 6.73 -6.56 18.29
C LYS A 148 6.88 -7.09 19.71
N LYS A 149 6.01 -8.02 20.11
CA LYS A 149 6.04 -8.63 21.45
C LYS A 149 7.35 -9.39 21.70
N ALA A 150 7.84 -10.14 20.71
CA ALA A 150 9.11 -10.84 20.79
C ALA A 150 10.29 -9.87 20.90
N THR A 151 10.29 -8.80 20.10
CA THR A 151 11.31 -7.74 20.14
C THR A 151 11.36 -7.08 21.51
N GLU A 152 10.23 -6.69 22.10
CA GLU A 152 10.18 -6.11 23.44
C GLU A 152 10.68 -7.10 24.52
N LYS A 153 10.27 -8.36 24.43
CA LYS A 153 10.67 -9.42 25.37
C LYS A 153 12.17 -9.68 25.30
N LEU A 154 12.74 -9.79 24.10
CA LEU A 154 14.17 -10.01 23.91
C LEU A 154 14.98 -8.77 24.27
N ARG A 155 14.50 -7.56 23.95
CA ARG A 155 15.14 -6.31 24.35
C ARG A 155 15.27 -6.20 25.87
N ARG A 156 14.24 -6.60 26.63
CA ARG A 156 14.30 -6.66 28.10
C ARG A 156 15.31 -7.67 28.62
N LYS A 157 15.42 -8.84 27.99
CA LYS A 157 16.36 -9.91 28.41
C LYS A 157 17.81 -9.61 28.04
N LEU A 158 18.06 -9.17 26.81
CA LEU A 158 19.38 -9.00 26.23
C LEU A 158 19.97 -7.61 26.47
N LYS A 159 19.15 -6.63 26.88
CA LYS A 159 19.52 -5.20 27.02
C LYS A 159 20.13 -4.59 25.74
N ARG A 160 19.87 -5.20 24.59
CA ARG A 160 20.22 -4.71 23.25
C ARG A 160 19.10 -5.02 22.27
N GLU A 161 19.18 -4.47 21.06
CA GLU A 161 18.27 -4.88 19.99
C GLU A 161 18.52 -6.35 19.59
N PRO A 162 17.46 -7.15 19.43
CA PRO A 162 17.60 -8.53 19.01
C PRO A 162 17.95 -8.63 17.53
N THR A 163 18.75 -9.62 17.18
CA THR A 163 19.07 -9.93 15.78
C THR A 163 17.90 -10.64 15.09
N LEU A 164 17.89 -10.63 13.76
CA LEU A 164 16.86 -11.32 12.96
C LEU A 164 16.78 -12.83 13.28
N PHE A 165 17.93 -13.45 13.58
CA PHE A 165 18.00 -14.86 13.95
C PHE A 165 17.38 -15.13 15.31
N GLU A 166 17.66 -14.28 16.32
CA GLU A 166 17.05 -14.39 17.64
C GLU A 166 15.52 -14.22 17.57
N LEU A 167 15.05 -13.27 16.76
CA LEU A 167 13.61 -13.10 16.50
C LEU A 167 13.00 -14.33 15.80
N SER A 168 13.72 -14.93 14.86
CA SER A 168 13.30 -16.17 14.16
C SER A 168 13.10 -17.32 15.12
N THR A 169 14.03 -17.50 16.04
CA THR A 169 13.95 -18.54 17.07
C THR A 169 12.84 -18.30 18.08
N GLU A 170 12.61 -17.06 18.52
CA GLU A 170 11.56 -16.75 19.51
C GLU A 170 10.15 -16.80 18.88
N CYS A 171 9.99 -16.38 17.63
CA CYS A 171 8.71 -16.36 16.94
C CYS A 171 8.36 -17.67 16.22
N ASN A 172 9.29 -18.62 16.11
CA ASN A 172 9.17 -19.83 15.28
C ASN A 172 8.78 -19.54 13.83
N MET A 173 9.45 -18.56 13.21
CA MET A 173 9.21 -18.13 11.83
C MET A 173 10.51 -18.17 11.03
N SER A 174 10.41 -18.34 9.70
CA SER A 174 11.61 -18.28 8.85
C SER A 174 12.23 -16.88 8.85
N LEU A 175 13.55 -16.78 8.69
CA LEU A 175 14.27 -15.51 8.54
C LEU A 175 13.67 -14.62 7.44
N LEU A 176 13.32 -15.22 6.30
CA LEU A 176 12.72 -14.52 5.17
C LEU A 176 11.34 -13.96 5.51
N THR A 177 10.54 -14.68 6.29
CA THR A 177 9.23 -14.18 6.78
C THR A 177 9.42 -13.01 7.74
N ILE A 178 10.41 -13.08 8.64
CA ILE A 178 10.70 -11.99 9.57
C ILE A 178 11.20 -10.75 8.85
N GLN A 179 12.09 -10.90 7.88
CA GLN A 179 12.56 -9.78 7.05
C GLN A 179 11.37 -9.09 6.38
N LYS A 180 10.51 -9.83 5.67
CA LYS A 180 9.27 -9.29 5.09
C LYS A 180 8.36 -8.62 6.11
N THR A 181 8.29 -9.15 7.32
CA THR A 181 7.46 -8.58 8.40
C THR A 181 8.03 -7.25 8.86
N ILE A 182 9.35 -7.15 9.02
CA ILE A 182 10.05 -5.90 9.41
C ILE A 182 9.92 -4.86 8.29
N ASP A 183 10.10 -5.26 7.03
CA ASP A 183 9.92 -4.37 5.88
C ASP A 183 8.49 -3.81 5.86
N ALA A 184 7.49 -4.66 6.10
CA ALA A 184 6.08 -4.24 6.20
C ALA A 184 5.79 -3.34 7.42
N MET A 185 6.65 -3.33 8.45
CA MET A 185 6.47 -2.46 9.62
C MET A 185 6.92 -1.02 9.36
N GLN A 186 7.75 -0.79 8.34
CA GLN A 186 8.26 0.53 8.00
C GLN A 186 7.12 1.54 7.79
N GLN A 187 7.37 2.79 8.18
CA GLN A 187 6.42 3.89 8.04
C GLN A 187 6.73 4.66 6.75
N ASN A 188 5.68 5.07 6.05
CA ASN A 188 5.81 5.92 4.88
C ASN A 188 6.11 7.35 5.36
N ILE A 189 6.99 8.03 4.64
CA ILE A 189 7.35 9.42 4.88
C ILE A 189 6.74 10.26 3.74
N SER A 190 6.30 11.47 4.05
CA SER A 190 5.78 12.40 3.04
C SER A 190 6.93 12.92 2.16
N ILE A 191 6.73 12.93 0.86
CA ILE A 191 7.68 13.52 -0.10
C ILE A 191 7.66 15.06 0.00
N ASP A 192 6.52 15.63 0.41
CA ASP A 192 6.38 17.06 0.68
C ASP A 192 6.90 17.45 2.08
N GLY A 193 7.40 16.47 2.86
CA GLY A 193 8.01 16.74 4.15
C GLY A 193 9.27 17.57 3.98
N THR A 194 9.39 18.64 4.77
CA THR A 194 10.63 19.42 4.87
C THR A 194 11.71 18.57 5.52
N ILE A 195 12.94 18.70 5.03
CA ILE A 195 14.07 17.90 5.50
C ILE A 195 14.77 18.59 6.67
N ASN A 196 14.90 19.92 6.60
CA ASN A 196 15.49 20.77 7.62
C ASN A 196 14.48 21.84 8.05
N GLU A 197 14.59 22.34 9.28
CA GLU A 197 13.74 23.42 9.79
C GLU A 197 14.08 24.79 9.19
N ASP A 198 15.35 24.98 8.77
CA ASP A 198 15.86 26.25 8.25
C ASP A 198 15.70 26.40 6.73
N ASP A 199 15.63 25.29 5.99
CA ASP A 199 15.50 25.27 4.53
C ASP A 199 14.10 24.79 4.13
N ASN A 200 13.41 25.57 3.29
CA ASN A 200 12.15 25.17 2.66
C ASN A 200 12.30 24.03 1.63
N SER A 201 13.44 23.34 1.60
CA SER A 201 13.68 22.21 0.71
C SER A 201 12.90 20.99 1.17
N THR A 202 12.18 20.39 0.23
CA THR A 202 11.40 19.17 0.45
C THR A 202 12.16 17.93 -0.02
N LEU A 203 11.71 16.75 0.40
CA LEU A 203 12.24 15.49 -0.14
C LEU A 203 12.03 15.38 -1.66
N HIS A 204 10.94 15.97 -2.18
CA HIS A 204 10.68 16.06 -3.62
C HIS A 204 11.84 16.69 -4.39
N ASP A 205 12.43 17.77 -3.85
CA ASP A 205 13.46 18.55 -4.54
C ASP A 205 14.80 17.79 -4.69
N ILE A 206 15.03 16.78 -3.83
CA ILE A 206 16.27 16.00 -3.81
C ILE A 206 16.15 14.71 -4.62
N LEU A 207 14.93 14.16 -4.73
CA LEU A 207 14.74 12.86 -5.36
C LEU A 207 15.04 12.92 -6.87
N PRO A 208 16.03 12.14 -7.36
CA PRO A 208 16.32 12.11 -8.78
C PRO A 208 15.19 11.40 -9.53
N ASP A 209 14.76 11.96 -10.66
CA ASP A 209 13.81 11.31 -11.55
C ASP A 209 14.53 10.20 -12.35
N PRO A 210 14.18 8.91 -12.13
CA PRO A 210 14.78 7.81 -12.86
C PRO A 210 14.30 7.72 -14.32
N GLU A 211 13.14 8.31 -14.66
CA GLU A 211 12.56 8.30 -16.00
C GLU A 211 12.93 9.53 -16.82
N SER A 212 13.44 10.59 -16.19
CA SER A 212 14.02 11.75 -16.87
C SER A 212 15.11 11.25 -17.81
N LYS A 213 14.73 11.17 -19.09
CA LYS A 213 15.43 10.47 -20.15
C LYS A 213 16.89 10.86 -20.13
N ALA A 214 17.73 9.85 -19.87
CA ALA A 214 19.16 9.76 -20.13
C ALA A 214 19.87 11.11 -20.23
N ASP A 215 20.68 11.43 -19.21
CA ASP A 215 21.77 12.41 -19.24
C ASP A 215 22.00 12.97 -20.66
N PRO A 216 21.71 14.26 -20.93
CA PRO A 216 21.79 14.84 -22.28
C PRO A 216 23.08 14.48 -23.01
N PHE A 217 24.17 14.33 -22.27
CA PHE A 217 25.44 13.85 -22.79
C PHE A 217 25.34 12.43 -23.39
N LYS A 218 24.77 11.47 -22.64
CA LYS A 218 24.52 10.10 -23.12
C LYS A 218 23.63 10.09 -24.35
N LYS A 219 22.61 10.95 -24.42
CA LYS A 219 21.74 11.02 -25.60
C LYS A 219 22.49 11.52 -26.84
N ILE A 220 23.27 12.59 -26.71
CA ILE A 220 24.10 13.12 -27.81
C ILE A 220 25.14 12.10 -28.25
N VAL A 221 25.78 11.39 -27.31
CA VAL A 221 26.74 10.32 -27.62
C VAL A 221 26.06 9.18 -28.39
N GLN A 222 24.85 8.77 -27.99
CA GLN A 222 24.10 7.75 -28.72
C GLN A 222 23.71 8.20 -30.14
N GLU A 223 23.31 9.45 -30.33
CA GLU A 223 23.00 10.02 -31.65
C GLU A 223 24.25 10.06 -32.54
N LYS A 224 25.39 10.57 -32.03
CA LYS A 224 26.68 10.55 -32.74
C LYS A 224 27.13 9.15 -33.10
N ASN A 225 27.01 8.19 -32.17
CA ASN A 225 27.35 6.80 -32.41
C ASN A 225 26.48 6.20 -33.52
N ARG A 226 25.19 6.55 -33.56
CA ARG A 226 24.28 6.12 -34.63
C ARG A 226 24.69 6.70 -35.99
N GLU A 227 25.04 7.98 -36.05
CA GLU A 227 25.55 8.61 -37.29
C GLU A 227 26.85 7.95 -37.78
N LEU A 228 27.80 7.69 -36.89
CA LEU A 228 29.04 6.99 -37.22
C LEU A 228 28.78 5.57 -37.76
N ILE A 229 27.87 4.83 -37.12
CA ILE A 229 27.46 3.50 -37.58
C ILE A 229 26.83 3.57 -38.98
N MET A 230 25.96 4.55 -39.24
CA MET A 230 25.34 4.73 -40.56
C MET A 230 26.39 5.05 -41.63
N ASN A 231 27.35 5.92 -41.34
CA ASN A 231 28.46 6.24 -42.24
C ASN A 231 29.34 5.00 -42.55
N TRP A 232 29.53 4.09 -41.60
CA TRP A 232 30.28 2.85 -41.86
C TRP A 232 29.51 1.85 -42.72
N ILE A 233 28.19 1.79 -42.52
CA ILE A 233 27.31 0.92 -43.29
C ILE A 233 27.21 1.38 -44.76
N GLU A 234 27.47 2.64 -45.08
CA GLU A 234 27.53 3.12 -46.47
C GLU A 234 28.62 2.47 -47.32
N CYS A 235 29.67 1.93 -46.72
CA CYS A 235 30.70 1.17 -47.45
C CYS A 235 30.21 -0.23 -47.91
N LEU A 236 29.02 -0.65 -47.50
CA LEU A 236 28.43 -1.94 -47.83
C LEU A 236 27.53 -1.84 -49.07
N ASN A 237 27.38 -2.95 -49.78
CA ASN A 237 26.44 -3.04 -50.90
C ASN A 237 25.00 -2.86 -50.39
N GLU A 238 24.07 -2.38 -51.23
CA GLU A 238 22.67 -2.10 -50.85
C GLU A 238 21.99 -3.30 -50.15
N ASN A 239 22.19 -4.52 -50.68
CA ASN A 239 21.66 -5.75 -50.07
C ASN A 239 22.30 -6.10 -48.71
N GLU A 240 23.57 -5.76 -48.50
CA GLU A 240 24.28 -5.97 -47.24
C GLU A 240 23.87 -4.92 -46.19
N LYS A 241 23.65 -3.68 -46.61
CA LYS A 241 23.14 -2.56 -45.81
C LYS A 241 21.72 -2.83 -45.29
N GLU A 242 20.81 -3.23 -46.18
CA GLU A 242 19.43 -3.54 -45.78
C GLU A 242 19.37 -4.70 -44.77
N LEU A 243 20.19 -5.73 -44.94
CA LEU A 243 20.28 -6.86 -44.04
C LEU A 243 20.73 -6.44 -42.63
N ILE A 244 21.78 -5.63 -42.50
CA ILE A 244 22.27 -5.17 -41.20
C ILE A 244 21.31 -4.20 -40.51
N ILE A 245 20.75 -3.24 -41.25
CA ILE A 245 19.79 -2.28 -40.69
C ILE A 245 18.60 -3.02 -40.08
N LYS A 246 18.04 -4.00 -40.79
CA LYS A 246 16.90 -4.78 -40.32
C LYS A 246 17.24 -5.78 -39.22
N ARG A 247 18.44 -6.36 -39.27
CA ARG A 247 18.90 -7.31 -38.25
C ARG A 247 19.04 -6.65 -36.88
N PHE A 248 19.57 -5.44 -36.84
CA PHE A 248 19.85 -4.70 -35.61
C PHE A 248 18.86 -3.59 -35.30
N GLY A 249 17.85 -3.36 -36.15
CA GLY A 249 16.85 -2.31 -35.92
C GLY A 249 17.42 -0.90 -36.03
N LEU A 250 18.45 -0.70 -36.85
CA LEU A 250 19.16 0.58 -36.96
C LEU A 250 18.31 1.68 -37.62
N ASP A 251 17.14 1.35 -38.17
CA ASP A 251 16.13 2.30 -38.68
C ASP A 251 15.13 2.74 -37.59
N GLY A 252 15.31 2.30 -36.34
CA GLY A 252 14.40 2.58 -35.22
C GLY A 252 13.25 1.58 -35.10
N LYS A 253 13.27 0.50 -35.87
CA LYS A 253 12.33 -0.63 -35.73
C LYS A 253 12.93 -1.74 -34.89
N GLU A 254 12.09 -2.69 -34.47
CA GLU A 254 12.57 -3.87 -33.74
C GLU A 254 13.50 -4.74 -34.61
N PRO A 255 14.55 -5.34 -34.01
CA PRO A 255 15.47 -6.22 -34.73
C PRO A 255 14.75 -7.45 -35.28
N GLU A 256 14.91 -7.70 -36.59
CA GLU A 256 14.31 -8.86 -37.25
C GLU A 256 15.15 -10.15 -37.04
N THR A 257 14.47 -11.30 -37.02
CA THR A 257 15.14 -12.61 -36.95
C THR A 257 15.71 -13.02 -38.30
N LEU A 258 16.79 -13.81 -38.30
CA LEU A 258 17.44 -14.32 -39.53
C LEU A 258 16.46 -15.07 -40.45
N ASP A 259 15.45 -15.71 -39.88
CA ASP A 259 14.40 -16.41 -40.64
C ASP A 259 13.46 -15.44 -41.37
N LYS A 260 13.01 -14.37 -40.70
CA LYS A 260 12.19 -13.31 -41.32
C LYS A 260 12.95 -12.59 -42.43
N ILE A 261 14.22 -12.28 -42.20
CA ILE A 261 15.10 -11.65 -43.19
C ILE A 261 15.33 -12.60 -44.38
N GLY A 262 15.55 -13.90 -44.13
CA GLY A 262 15.75 -14.90 -45.17
C GLY A 262 14.53 -15.08 -46.08
N LYS A 263 13.32 -15.13 -45.50
CA LYS A 263 12.06 -15.18 -46.25
C LYS A 263 11.88 -13.98 -47.17
N ARG A 264 12.26 -12.78 -46.72
CA ARG A 264 12.14 -11.55 -47.52
C ARG A 264 13.16 -11.48 -48.67
N LEU A 265 14.38 -11.95 -48.42
CA LEU A 265 15.48 -11.96 -49.41
C LEU A 265 15.47 -13.21 -50.30
N GLY A 266 14.52 -14.13 -50.14
CA GLY A 266 14.45 -15.38 -50.90
C GLY A 266 15.61 -16.34 -50.65
N VAL A 267 16.26 -16.24 -49.48
CA VAL A 267 17.44 -17.05 -49.13
C VAL A 267 17.21 -17.83 -47.84
N THR A 268 17.94 -18.95 -47.69
CA THR A 268 17.85 -19.76 -46.47
C THR A 268 18.39 -18.99 -45.25
N ARG A 269 17.87 -19.30 -44.07
CA ARG A 269 18.34 -18.74 -42.78
C ARG A 269 19.87 -18.83 -42.63
N GLU A 270 20.45 -19.96 -43.00
CA GLU A 270 21.90 -20.18 -42.91
C GLU A 270 22.67 -19.30 -43.89
N ARG A 271 22.10 -19.00 -45.06
CA ARG A 271 22.70 -18.07 -46.02
C ARG A 271 22.72 -16.64 -45.47
N VAL A 272 21.66 -16.18 -44.81
CA VAL A 272 21.64 -14.87 -44.11
C VAL A 272 22.74 -14.80 -43.06
N ARG A 273 22.90 -15.86 -42.25
CA ARG A 273 23.96 -15.94 -41.23
C ARG A 273 25.37 -15.86 -41.82
N GLN A 274 25.62 -16.52 -42.95
CA GLN A 274 26.90 -16.45 -43.66
C GLN A 274 27.19 -15.04 -44.20
N ILE A 275 26.16 -14.35 -44.72
CA ILE A 275 26.27 -12.98 -45.21
C ILE A 275 26.54 -12.04 -44.03
N GLU A 276 25.80 -12.15 -42.92
CA GLU A 276 26.02 -11.38 -41.68
C GLU A 276 27.48 -11.51 -41.21
N LYS A 277 28.01 -12.74 -41.08
CA LYS A 277 29.40 -12.95 -40.66
C LYS A 277 30.41 -12.29 -41.61
N ARG A 278 30.15 -12.34 -42.92
CA ARG A 278 31.00 -11.70 -43.93
C ARG A 278 30.97 -10.19 -43.81
N ILE A 279 29.80 -9.60 -43.62
CA ILE A 279 29.64 -8.15 -43.46
C ILE A 279 30.33 -7.67 -42.19
N LEU A 280 30.13 -8.36 -41.06
CA LEU A 280 30.82 -8.02 -39.81
C LEU A 280 32.35 -8.10 -39.95
N THR A 281 32.85 -9.06 -40.74
CA THR A 281 34.29 -9.17 -41.03
C THR A 281 34.78 -8.01 -41.90
N LYS A 282 34.01 -7.61 -42.93
CA LYS A 282 34.30 -6.44 -43.76
C LYS A 282 34.34 -5.15 -42.92
N LEU A 283 33.31 -4.92 -42.10
CA LEU A 283 33.24 -3.76 -41.21
C LEU A 283 34.42 -3.73 -40.24
N ARG A 284 34.79 -4.88 -39.64
CA ARG A 284 35.95 -4.98 -38.76
C ARG A 284 37.27 -4.65 -39.46
N ASN A 285 37.43 -5.04 -40.72
CA ASN A 285 38.62 -4.70 -41.50
C ASN A 285 38.65 -3.22 -41.87
N HIS A 286 37.51 -2.62 -42.25
CA HIS A 286 37.42 -1.18 -42.51
C HIS A 286 37.74 -0.32 -41.28
N LEU A 287 37.31 -0.75 -40.08
CA LEU A 287 37.65 -0.09 -38.82
C LEU A 287 39.15 -0.10 -38.54
N LYS A 288 39.82 -1.22 -38.81
CA LYS A 288 41.29 -1.34 -38.67
C LYS A 288 42.05 -0.42 -39.64
N THR A 289 41.58 -0.29 -40.89
CA THR A 289 42.27 0.52 -41.91
C THR A 289 42.10 2.02 -41.68
N LYS A 290 40.95 2.48 -41.13
CA LYS A 290 40.70 3.90 -40.82
C LYS A 290 41.26 4.37 -39.46
N ASN A 291 41.94 3.49 -38.72
CA ASN A 291 42.57 3.79 -37.43
C ASN A 291 41.61 4.41 -36.39
N ILE A 292 40.32 4.08 -36.47
CA ILE A 292 39.32 4.52 -35.49
C ILE A 292 39.49 3.61 -34.28
N LYS A 293 39.96 4.18 -33.18
CA LYS A 293 40.17 3.43 -31.95
C LYS A 293 38.81 3.02 -31.39
N LEU A 294 38.69 1.75 -30.98
CA LEU A 294 37.51 1.24 -30.28
C LEU A 294 37.24 2.02 -28.97
N GLU A 295 38.25 2.73 -28.47
CA GLU A 295 38.22 3.61 -27.29
C GLU A 295 37.42 4.90 -27.51
N GLU A 296 37.15 5.32 -28.75
CA GLU A 296 36.30 6.52 -29.03
C GLU A 296 34.79 6.19 -29.01
N LEU A 297 34.42 4.92 -28.79
CA LEU A 297 33.04 4.41 -28.84
C LEU A 297 32.49 3.96 -27.47
N LEU A 298 33.34 3.91 -26.43
CA LEU A 298 33.01 3.55 -25.05
C LEU A 298 33.11 4.77 -24.14
#